data_AF-A0A352S0P6-F1
#
_entry.id   AF-A0A352S0P6-F1
#
_cell.length_a   1.000
_cell.length_b   1.000
_cell.length_c   1.000
_cell.angle_alpha   90.00
_cell.angle_beta   90.00
_cell.angle_gamma   90.00
#
_symmetry.space_group_name_H-M   'P 1'
#
loop_
_entity.id
_entity.type
_entity.pdbx_description
1 polymer ?
#
loop_
_entity_poly.entity_id
_entity_poly.type
_entity_poly.pdbx_seq_one_letter_code
_entity_poly.pdbx_strand_id
1 'polypeptide(L)' 'MPSGLLQCAHCDGAPTYISGRLQAVIVCEECGISTPPVRLDSADKDTAFTTLSAIWNSRVEHL' A
#
# COMPACT_ATOMS: atom_id res chain seq x y z
N MET A 1 -9.93 -10.68 6.23
CA MET A 1 -8.63 -10.57 6.93
C MET A 1 -8.42 -9.10 7.25
N PRO A 2 -7.97 -8.71 8.46
CA PRO A 2 -7.46 -7.37 8.65
C PRO A 2 -6.33 -7.17 7.62
N SER A 3 -6.30 -6.03 6.95
CA SER A 3 -5.33 -5.75 5.88
C SER A 3 -3.88 -5.79 6.38
N GLY A 4 -3.64 -5.75 7.70
CA GLY A 4 -2.29 -5.69 8.27
C GLY A 4 -1.58 -4.37 7.99
N LEU A 5 -2.31 -3.36 7.50
CA LEU A 5 -1.82 -2.03 7.20
C LEU A 5 -2.06 -1.11 8.40
N LEU A 6 -1.01 -0.37 8.78
CA LEU A 6 -1.10 0.68 9.80
C LEU A 6 -1.84 1.90 9.24
N GLN A 7 -2.49 2.68 10.12
CA GLN A 7 -3.11 3.95 9.74
C GLN A 7 -2.06 4.94 9.19
N CYS A 8 -2.50 5.87 8.35
CA CYS A 8 -1.61 6.90 7.81
C CYS A 8 -1.12 7.81 8.94
N ALA A 9 0.19 7.83 9.21
CA ALA A 9 0.78 8.69 10.24
C ALA A 9 0.58 10.20 10.01
N HIS A 10 0.22 10.61 8.79
CA HIS A 10 0.03 12.03 8.47
C HIS A 10 -1.38 12.57 8.78
N CYS A 11 -2.41 11.74 8.67
CA CYS A 11 -3.81 12.17 8.77
C CYS A 11 -4.73 11.18 9.47
N ASP A 12 -4.18 10.09 10.02
CA ASP A 12 -4.88 8.96 10.64
C ASP A 12 -5.87 8.19 9.71
N GLY A 13 -5.91 8.58 8.44
CA GLY A 13 -6.75 7.94 7.42
C GLY A 13 -6.39 6.48 7.16
N ALA A 14 -7.40 5.71 6.74
CA ALA A 14 -7.23 4.30 6.44
C ALA A 14 -6.56 4.12 5.05
N PRO A 15 -5.50 3.28 4.95
CA PRO A 15 -4.90 2.97 3.66
C PRO A 15 -5.71 1.93 2.87
N THR A 16 -5.70 2.09 1.55
CA THR A 16 -6.36 1.19 0.59
C THR A 16 -5.35 0.60 -0.38
N TYR A 17 -5.39 -0.71 -0.59
CA TYR A 17 -4.65 -1.38 -1.67
C TYR A 17 -5.42 -1.27 -2.98
N ILE A 18 -4.78 -0.68 -3.99
CA ILE A 18 -5.34 -0.51 -5.33
C ILE A 18 -4.47 -1.29 -6.31
N SER A 19 -5.08 -2.24 -7.02
CA SER A 19 -4.42 -3.01 -8.08
C SER A 19 -5.06 -2.73 -9.44
N GLY A 20 -4.25 -2.24 -10.37
CA GLY A 20 -4.60 -2.09 -11.77
C GLY A 20 -4.19 -3.31 -12.60
N ARG A 21 -4.20 -3.17 -13.94
CA ARG A 21 -3.80 -4.26 -14.85
C ARG A 21 -2.30 -4.58 -14.78
N LEU A 22 -1.46 -3.57 -14.60
CA LEU A 22 0.00 -3.70 -14.72
C LEU A 22 0.75 -3.35 -13.43
N GLN A 23 0.08 -2.70 -12.48
CA GLN A 23 0.72 -2.13 -11.29
C GLN A 23 -0.24 -2.12 -10.12
N ALA A 24 0.31 -2.13 -8.91
CA ALA A 24 -0.42 -1.92 -7.67
C ALA A 24 0.25 -0.88 -6.79
N VAL A 25 -0.54 -0.25 -5.93
CA VAL A 25 -0.12 0.74 -4.93
C VAL A 25 -0.93 0.56 -3.64
N ILE A 26 -0.42 1.08 -2.54
CA ILE A 26 -1.21 1.36 -1.34
C ILE A 26 -1.25 2.87 -1.17
N VAL A 27 -2.44 3.42 -0.97
CA VAL A 27 -2.67 4.86 -0.88
C VAL A 27 -3.57 5.18 0.32
N CYS A 28 -3.29 6.28 1.02
CA CYS A 28 -4.29 6.92 1.86
C CYS A 28 -5.07 7.91 0.99
N GLU A 29 -6.34 7.59 0.73
CA GLU A 29 -7.18 8.37 -0.20
C GLU A 29 -7.53 9.76 0.34
N GLU A 30 -7.35 9.98 1.65
CA GLU A 30 -7.64 11.26 2.32
C GLU A 30 -6.54 12.30 2.10
N CYS A 31 -5.26 11.91 2.21
CA CYS A 31 -4.12 12.83 2.08
C CYS A 31 -3.27 12.62 0.82
N GLY A 32 -3.53 11.56 0.06
CA GLY A 32 -2.83 11.25 -1.20
C GLY A 32 -1.45 10.62 -1.03
N ILE A 33 -0.98 10.35 0.20
CA ILE A 33 0.27 9.63 0.42
C ILE A 33 0.12 8.20 -0.11
N SER A 34 1.07 7.76 -0.93
CA SER A 34 1.09 6.42 -1.48
C SER A 34 2.47 5.77 -1.40
N THR A 35 2.50 4.45 -1.44
CA THR A 35 3.73 3.70 -1.76
C THR A 35 4.16 3.92 -3.21
N PRO A 36 5.44 3.69 -3.54
CA PRO A 36 5.86 3.54 -4.93
C PRO A 36 5.12 2.37 -5.58
N PRO A 37 4.71 2.49 -6.85
CA PRO A 37 3.99 1.42 -7.53
C PRO A 37 4.90 0.20 -7.77
N VAL A 38 4.34 -0.99 -7.59
CA VAL A 38 4.97 -2.26 -7.93
C VAL A 38 4.31 -2.81 -9.19
N ARG A 39 5.11 -3.36 -10.12
CA ARG A 39 4.57 -4.01 -11.32
C ARG A 39 3.94 -5.35 -10.96
N LEU A 40 2.76 -5.58 -11.51
CA LEU A 40 2.07 -6.86 -11.44
C LEU A 40 2.44 -7.64 -12.69
N ASP A 41 3.43 -8.52 -12.57
CA ASP A 41 3.61 -9.56 -13.57
C ASP A 41 2.45 -10.56 -13.43
N SER A 42 2.02 -11.15 -14.56
CA SER A 42 0.76 -11.89 -14.70
C SER A 42 0.52 -13.04 -13.72
N ALA A 43 1.51 -13.42 -12.91
CA ALA A 43 1.48 -14.56 -12.01
C ALA A 43 1.37 -14.22 -10.51
N ASP A 44 1.60 -12.98 -10.05
CA ASP A 44 1.92 -12.77 -8.62
C ASP A 44 1.31 -11.51 -7.95
N LYS A 45 -0.03 -11.48 -7.84
CA LYS A 45 -0.76 -10.40 -7.13
C LYS A 45 -0.55 -10.42 -5.61
N ASP A 46 -0.41 -11.61 -5.02
CA ASP A 46 -0.24 -11.76 -3.57
C ASP A 46 1.14 -11.29 -3.11
N THR A 47 2.16 -11.49 -3.94
CA THR A 47 3.50 -10.95 -3.72
C THR A 47 3.48 -9.42 -3.71
N ALA A 48 2.72 -8.79 -4.61
CA ALA A 48 2.63 -7.34 -4.67
C ALA A 48 2.00 -6.71 -3.42
N PHE A 49 0.92 -7.29 -2.90
CA PHE A 49 0.34 -6.82 -1.64
C PHE A 49 1.35 -6.91 -0.50
N THR A 50 2.02 -8.04 -0.36
CA THR A 50 3.03 -8.25 0.70
C THR A 50 4.15 -7.22 0.64
N THR A 51 4.71 -6.97 -0.56
CA THR A 51 5.75 -5.96 -0.77
C THR A 51 5.25 -4.56 -0.42
N LEU A 52 4.07 -4.18 -0.91
CA LEU A 52 3.54 -2.84 -0.69
C LEU A 52 3.17 -2.61 0.78
N SER A 53 2.66 -3.62 1.48
CA SER A 53 2.35 -3.55 2.91
C SER A 53 3.61 -3.32 3.75
N ALA A 54 4.71 -4.00 3.44
CA ALA A 54 6.00 -3.77 4.10
C ALA A 54 6.52 -2.34 3.88
N ILE A 55 6.44 -1.83 2.65
CA ILE A 55 6.84 -0.45 2.33
C ILE A 55 5.95 0.55 3.07
N TRP A 56 4.63 0.36 3.04
CA TRP A 56 3.68 1.25 3.71
C TRP A 56 3.95 1.33 5.21
N ASN A 57 3.95 0.18 5.89
CA ASN A 57 4.13 0.11 7.33
C ASN A 57 5.48 0.71 7.76
N SER A 58 6.57 0.39 7.04
CA SER A 58 7.87 0.98 7.33
C SER A 58 7.89 2.51 7.16
N ARG A 59 7.21 3.05 6.15
CA ARG A 59 7.14 4.52 5.95
C ARG A 59 6.35 5.21 7.05
N VAL A 60 5.18 4.69 7.43
CA VAL A 60 4.34 5.34 8.45
C VAL A 60 4.90 5.18 9.87
N GLU A 61 5.68 4.14 10.15
CA GLU A 61 6.40 3.99 11.42
C GLU A 61 7.52 5.03 11.61
N HIS A 62 8.04 5.63 10.53
CA HIS A 62 9.18 6.55 10.53
C HIS A 62 8.82 7.96 10.03
N LEU A 63 7.53 8.30 9.92
CA LEU A 63 7.02 9.58 9.45
C LEU A 63 6.82 10.60 10.58
#